data_AF-E3MZC4-F1
#
_entry.id   AF-E3MZC4-F1
#
_cell.length_a   1.000
_cell.length_b   1.000
_cell.length_c   1.000
_cell.angle_alpha   90.00
_cell.angle_beta   90.00
_cell.angle_gamma   90.00
#
_symmetry.space_group_name_H-M   'P 1'
#
loop_
_entity.id
_entity.type
_entity.pdbx_description
1 polymer ?
#
loop_
_entity_poly.entity_id
_entity_poly.type
_entity_poly.pdbx_seq_one_letter_code
_entity_poly.pdbx_strand_id
1 'polypeptide(L)'
;MAPTGNEIFTKKQWPHKISIGICAMQRKATSKPMQAIMEKLIVFFGHLVNFFIFPEQVILKEPIENWPHCHCLISIHSTEFPLQKVSFKSTQIIEMRLFQAIAYVKLQNPYVINNLDRQFDMLDRRTVLRILSENGIEHPRHGCVTRGESNEPDTEFVEHPDHIEINGEVFKKPFVEKPINAEDHNVYIYYPSSVGGGSRRLFRKKNNQSSCYYPKSEVRREGSYIYEEFIPADGTDVKVYAVGPSYAHAEARKAPGVDGQVERDSDGKEVRYPVILSDEEKQIAKKIVLAFGQTICGFDLLRADGKSYVCDVNGFSFVKTSEKYYEDTANILGNQIVRHFAKTNGWQIPTDMPQPPILDSGLGDDTPTITTSSGTSAELSCIVEKQSESR
;
A
#
# COMPACT_ATOMS: atom_id res chain seq x y z
N MET A 1 29.31 -57.27 2.84
CA MET A 1 28.01 -56.72 2.39
C MET A 1 28.07 -55.22 2.59
N ALA A 2 28.25 -54.47 1.51
CA ALA A 2 28.16 -53.01 1.49
C ALA A 2 26.97 -52.66 0.59
N PRO A 3 26.05 -51.77 1.01
CA PRO A 3 24.98 -51.35 0.12
C PRO A 3 25.55 -50.32 -0.87
N THR A 4 25.81 -50.77 -2.09
CA THR A 4 25.98 -49.91 -3.26
C THR A 4 24.60 -49.47 -3.74
N GLY A 5 24.27 -48.22 -3.51
CA GLY A 5 23.03 -47.60 -3.98
C GLY A 5 23.18 -46.08 -4.03
N ASN A 6 24.04 -45.58 -4.92
CA ASN A 6 23.98 -44.17 -5.31
C ASN A 6 22.76 -44.01 -6.22
N GLU A 7 21.60 -43.69 -5.64
CA GLU A 7 20.50 -43.10 -6.38
C GLU A 7 20.95 -41.71 -6.86
N ILE A 8 21.43 -41.66 -8.10
CA ILE A 8 21.63 -40.40 -8.81
C ILE A 8 20.22 -39.86 -9.08
N PHE A 9 19.74 -38.99 -8.19
CA PHE A 9 18.60 -38.11 -8.48
C PHE A 9 19.00 -37.25 -9.68
N THR A 10 18.66 -37.69 -10.88
CA THR A 10 18.73 -36.89 -12.10
C THR A 10 17.74 -35.74 -11.95
N LYS A 11 18.19 -34.63 -11.36
CA LYS A 11 17.38 -33.42 -11.19
C LYS A 11 16.87 -33.02 -12.58
N LYS A 12 15.54 -33.07 -12.77
CA LYS A 12 14.89 -32.87 -14.07
C LYS A 12 15.18 -31.47 -14.61
N GLN A 13 15.50 -31.39 -15.90
CA GLN A 13 15.57 -30.16 -16.68
C GLN A 13 14.17 -29.56 -16.80
N TRP A 14 14.08 -28.23 -16.91
CA TRP A 14 12.81 -27.48 -16.96
C TRP A 14 11.97 -27.93 -18.17
N PRO A 15 10.78 -28.53 -17.97
CA PRO A 15 10.02 -29.13 -19.07
C PRO A 15 9.27 -28.10 -19.93
N HIS A 16 9.00 -26.92 -19.40
CA HIS A 16 8.31 -25.83 -20.07
C HIS A 16 8.57 -24.50 -19.35
N LYS A 17 8.19 -23.38 -19.99
CA LYS A 17 8.20 -22.07 -19.34
C LYS A 17 7.08 -21.97 -18.30
N ILE A 18 7.34 -21.26 -17.21
CA ILE A 18 6.32 -20.86 -16.23
C ILE A 18 5.50 -19.73 -16.83
N SER A 19 4.18 -19.90 -16.88
CA SER A 19 3.26 -18.85 -17.32
C SER A 19 2.74 -18.01 -16.16
N ILE A 20 2.95 -16.69 -16.27
CA ILE A 20 2.50 -15.69 -15.31
C ILE A 20 1.23 -15.03 -15.85
N GLY A 21 0.11 -15.24 -15.17
CA GLY A 21 -1.17 -14.59 -15.45
C GLY A 21 -1.29 -13.27 -14.69
N ILE A 22 -1.58 -12.18 -15.40
CA ILE A 22 -1.92 -10.89 -14.79
C ILE A 22 -3.43 -10.73 -14.80
N CYS A 23 -4.06 -10.82 -13.63
CA CYS A 23 -5.51 -10.72 -13.44
C CYS A 23 -5.85 -9.43 -12.70
N ALA A 24 -6.05 -8.34 -13.46
CA ALA A 24 -6.43 -7.03 -12.97
C ALA A 24 -7.23 -6.28 -14.04
N MET A 25 -7.93 -5.21 -13.66
CA MET A 25 -8.59 -4.33 -14.62
C MET A 25 -7.56 -3.74 -15.60
N GLN A 26 -7.99 -3.50 -16.85
CA GLN A 26 -7.13 -3.16 -17.98
C GLN A 26 -6.19 -2.00 -17.65
N ARG A 27 -6.71 -0.93 -17.03
CA ARG A 27 -5.92 0.26 -16.67
C ARG A 27 -4.72 -0.06 -15.76
N LYS A 28 -4.85 -1.04 -14.86
CA LYS A 28 -3.77 -1.48 -13.97
C LYS A 28 -2.85 -2.47 -14.71
N ALA A 29 -3.44 -3.44 -15.40
CA ALA A 29 -2.73 -4.49 -16.13
C ALA A 29 -1.85 -3.95 -17.28
N THR A 30 -2.24 -2.84 -17.91
CA THR A 30 -1.46 -2.17 -18.97
C THR A 30 -0.92 -0.81 -18.54
N SER A 31 -0.76 -0.58 -17.24
CA SER A 31 -0.12 0.64 -16.75
C SER A 31 1.36 0.65 -17.16
N LYS A 32 1.94 1.85 -17.38
CA LYS A 32 3.37 1.98 -17.75
C LYS A 32 4.30 1.23 -16.78
N PRO A 33 4.14 1.31 -15.44
CA PRO A 33 4.96 0.54 -14.52
C PRO A 33 4.81 -0.98 -14.70
N MET A 34 3.58 -1.47 -14.88
CA MET A 34 3.33 -2.90 -15.09
C MET A 34 4.02 -3.39 -16.37
N GLN A 35 3.86 -2.67 -17.49
CA GLN A 35 4.51 -3.04 -18.75
C GLN A 35 6.03 -3.05 -18.61
N ALA A 36 6.62 -1.98 -18.05
CA ALA A 36 8.07 -1.88 -17.88
C ALA A 36 8.66 -3.01 -17.01
N ILE A 37 8.00 -3.35 -15.90
CA ILE A 37 8.42 -4.45 -15.01
C ILE A 37 8.32 -5.80 -15.74
N MET A 38 7.21 -6.06 -16.42
CA MET A 38 7.00 -7.34 -17.08
C MET A 38 7.91 -7.53 -18.31
N GLU A 39 8.18 -6.46 -19.06
CA GLU A 39 9.16 -6.47 -20.16
C GLU A 39 10.57 -6.79 -19.64
N LYS A 40 11.02 -6.12 -18.58
CA LYS A 40 12.32 -6.41 -17.93
C LYS A 40 12.37 -7.84 -17.37
N LEU A 41 11.28 -8.33 -16.80
CA LEU A 41 11.19 -9.71 -16.32
C LEU A 41 11.39 -10.71 -17.46
N ILE A 42 10.86 -10.44 -18.65
CA ILE A 42 11.12 -11.26 -19.85
C ILE A 42 12.54 -11.10 -20.36
N VAL A 43 13.13 -9.91 -20.30
CA VAL A 43 14.56 -9.73 -20.64
C VAL A 43 15.44 -10.61 -19.74
N PHE A 44 15.17 -10.64 -18.43
CA PHE A 44 15.98 -11.38 -17.46
C PHE A 44 15.70 -12.88 -17.43
N PHE A 45 14.44 -13.29 -17.56
CA PHE A 45 14.00 -14.67 -17.32
C PHE A 45 13.22 -15.29 -18.49
N GLY A 46 13.17 -14.65 -19.66
CA GLY A 46 12.30 -15.07 -20.78
C GLY A 46 12.58 -16.48 -21.33
N HIS A 47 13.71 -17.09 -20.98
CA HIS A 47 13.99 -18.50 -21.27
C HIS A 47 13.26 -19.47 -20.32
N LEU A 48 12.88 -19.02 -19.11
CA LEU A 48 12.21 -19.80 -18.06
C LEU A 48 10.74 -19.41 -17.87
N VAL A 49 10.38 -18.16 -18.18
CA VAL A 49 9.05 -17.63 -17.89
C VAL A 49 8.46 -16.92 -19.10
N ASN A 50 7.14 -16.87 -19.15
CA ASN A 50 6.37 -15.98 -20.02
C ASN A 50 5.22 -15.35 -19.21
N PHE A 51 4.62 -14.28 -19.71
CA PHE A 51 3.44 -13.68 -19.08
C PHE A 51 2.36 -13.39 -20.11
N PHE A 52 1.13 -13.26 -19.62
CA PHE A 52 0.01 -12.78 -20.40
C PHE A 52 -1.01 -12.08 -19.48
N ILE A 53 -1.80 -11.19 -20.06
CA ILE A 53 -2.84 -10.45 -19.33
C ILE A 53 -4.17 -11.15 -19.57
N PHE A 54 -4.93 -11.39 -18.49
CA PHE A 54 -6.29 -11.92 -18.60
C PHE A 54 -7.15 -10.87 -19.29
N PRO A 55 -7.89 -11.21 -20.36
CA PRO A 55 -8.74 -10.23 -21.01
C PRO A 55 -9.78 -9.68 -20.03
N GLU A 56 -9.93 -8.36 -19.95
CA GLU A 56 -10.84 -7.74 -18.97
C GLU A 56 -12.29 -8.24 -19.14
N GLN A 57 -12.74 -8.48 -20.37
CA GLN A 57 -14.07 -9.04 -20.62
C GLN A 57 -14.25 -10.45 -20.05
N VAL A 58 -13.19 -11.27 -20.02
CA VAL A 58 -13.22 -12.60 -19.39
C VAL A 58 -13.36 -12.46 -17.88
N ILE A 59 -12.57 -11.57 -17.25
CA ILE A 59 -12.67 -11.28 -15.81
C ILE A 59 -14.08 -10.79 -15.43
N LEU A 60 -14.70 -9.98 -16.28
CA LEU A 60 -15.99 -9.35 -15.98
C LEU A 60 -17.21 -10.22 -16.31
N LYS A 61 -17.14 -11.08 -17.33
CA LYS A 61 -18.35 -11.72 -17.89
C LYS A 61 -18.31 -13.23 -17.88
N GLU A 62 -17.13 -13.83 -17.95
CA GLU A 62 -16.99 -15.28 -18.06
C GLU A 62 -16.93 -15.94 -16.68
N PRO A 63 -17.48 -17.16 -16.54
CA PRO A 63 -17.30 -17.95 -15.33
C PRO A 63 -15.83 -18.38 -15.18
N ILE A 64 -15.38 -18.63 -13.94
CA ILE A 64 -13.97 -18.83 -13.59
C ILE A 64 -13.33 -20.05 -14.27
N GLU A 65 -14.16 -21.03 -14.68
CA GLU A 65 -13.74 -22.22 -15.41
C GLU A 65 -13.24 -21.89 -16.82
N ASN A 66 -13.70 -20.78 -17.39
CA ASN A 66 -13.30 -20.30 -18.71
C ASN A 66 -12.10 -19.34 -18.65
N TRP A 67 -11.61 -19.01 -17.46
CA TRP A 67 -10.48 -18.11 -17.32
C TRP A 67 -9.18 -18.79 -17.77
N PRO A 68 -8.21 -18.04 -18.34
CA PRO A 68 -6.97 -18.63 -18.80
C PRO A 68 -6.20 -19.35 -17.68
N HIS A 69 -5.56 -20.48 -17.98
CA HIS A 69 -4.69 -21.17 -17.03
C HIS A 69 -3.32 -20.47 -16.91
N CYS A 70 -2.84 -20.32 -15.69
CA CYS A 70 -1.48 -19.84 -15.41
C CYS A 70 -0.84 -20.68 -14.31
N HIS A 71 0.48 -20.75 -14.31
CA HIS A 71 1.25 -21.36 -13.22
C HIS A 71 1.37 -20.39 -12.04
N CYS A 72 1.62 -19.11 -12.33
CA CYS A 72 1.78 -18.06 -11.35
C CYS A 72 0.74 -16.96 -11.60
N LEU A 73 0.12 -16.42 -10.55
CA LEU A 73 -0.90 -15.38 -10.64
C LEU A 73 -0.44 -14.10 -9.93
N ILE A 74 -0.50 -12.99 -10.67
CA ILE A 74 -0.44 -11.63 -10.11
C ILE A 74 -1.84 -11.05 -10.28
N SER A 75 -2.56 -10.91 -9.17
CA SER A 75 -3.91 -10.36 -9.18
C SER A 75 -4.06 -9.18 -8.23
N ILE A 76 -4.80 -8.17 -8.69
CA ILE A 76 -4.88 -6.86 -8.04
C ILE A 76 -6.35 -6.46 -7.93
N HIS A 77 -6.82 -6.28 -6.70
CA HIS A 77 -8.07 -5.59 -6.46
C HIS A 77 -7.96 -4.11 -6.86
N SER A 78 -8.94 -3.60 -7.59
CA SER A 78 -9.07 -2.18 -7.86
C SER A 78 -10.54 -1.78 -7.91
N THR A 79 -10.89 -0.72 -7.22
CA THR A 79 -12.25 -0.15 -7.14
C THR A 79 -12.70 0.59 -8.40
N GLU A 80 -11.88 0.65 -9.46
CA GLU A 80 -12.13 1.52 -10.60
C GLU A 80 -13.19 0.97 -11.56
N PHE A 81 -14.45 1.11 -11.16
CA PHE A 81 -15.59 1.28 -12.05
C PHE A 81 -15.85 2.79 -12.22
N PRO A 82 -16.19 3.30 -13.42
CA PRO A 82 -16.48 4.73 -13.60
C PRO A 82 -17.71 5.14 -12.76
N LEU A 83 -17.47 5.84 -11.66
CA LEU A 83 -18.45 6.38 -10.70
C LEU A 83 -19.23 7.59 -11.25
N GLN A 84 -19.70 7.55 -12.50
CA GLN A 84 -20.77 8.45 -12.91
C GLN A 84 -22.11 7.77 -12.67
N LYS A 85 -22.70 8.07 -11.50
CA LYS A 85 -24.06 7.73 -11.05
C LYS A 85 -24.36 6.23 -10.92
N VAL A 86 -24.04 5.61 -9.78
CA VAL A 86 -24.71 4.36 -9.40
C VAL A 86 -24.92 4.32 -7.88
N SER A 87 -26.20 4.27 -7.49
CA SER A 87 -26.71 3.96 -6.14
C SER A 87 -26.34 2.54 -5.73
N PHE A 88 -25.89 2.34 -4.47
CA PHE A 88 -25.80 1.13 -3.61
C PHE A 88 -25.50 -0.29 -4.17
N LYS A 89 -25.54 -0.53 -5.49
CA LYS A 89 -25.28 -1.81 -6.17
C LYS A 89 -23.82 -1.96 -6.63
N SER A 90 -23.00 -0.91 -6.56
CA SER A 90 -21.62 -0.94 -7.06
C SER A 90 -20.64 -1.67 -6.15
N THR A 91 -20.84 -1.65 -4.83
CA THR A 91 -19.98 -2.35 -3.87
C THR A 91 -20.08 -3.87 -4.03
N GLN A 92 -21.31 -4.40 -4.23
CA GLN A 92 -21.54 -5.83 -4.48
C GLN A 92 -20.82 -6.34 -5.74
N ILE A 93 -20.75 -5.53 -6.80
CA ILE A 93 -20.10 -5.95 -8.06
C ILE A 93 -18.58 -6.02 -7.90
N ILE A 94 -17.97 -5.12 -7.13
CA ILE A 94 -16.52 -5.07 -6.92
C ILE A 94 -16.07 -6.23 -6.02
N GLU A 95 -16.74 -6.43 -4.89
CA GLU A 95 -16.45 -7.55 -3.97
C GLU A 95 -16.59 -8.90 -4.69
N MET A 96 -17.62 -9.04 -5.54
CA MET A 96 -17.84 -10.25 -6.34
C MET A 96 -16.64 -10.61 -7.23
N ARG A 97 -15.85 -9.64 -7.73
CA ARG A 97 -14.69 -9.93 -8.59
C ARG A 97 -13.48 -10.43 -7.82
N LEU A 98 -13.23 -9.88 -6.64
CA LEU A 98 -12.19 -10.44 -5.76
C LEU A 98 -12.56 -11.86 -5.33
N PHE A 99 -13.84 -12.12 -5.01
CA PHE A 99 -14.33 -13.48 -4.75
C PHE A 99 -14.15 -14.42 -5.95
N GLN A 100 -14.39 -13.97 -7.18
CA GLN A 100 -14.13 -14.76 -8.38
C GLN A 100 -12.63 -15.08 -8.54
N ALA A 101 -11.74 -14.12 -8.32
CA ALA A 101 -10.30 -14.36 -8.36
C ALA A 101 -9.84 -15.38 -7.28
N ILE A 102 -10.40 -15.31 -6.07
CA ILE A 102 -10.15 -16.30 -5.00
C ILE A 102 -10.69 -17.68 -5.40
N ALA A 103 -11.89 -17.75 -5.97
CA ALA A 103 -12.47 -19.00 -6.44
C ALA A 103 -11.65 -19.61 -7.59
N TYR A 104 -11.15 -18.79 -8.51
CA TYR A 104 -10.21 -19.21 -9.55
C TYR A 104 -8.93 -19.79 -8.93
N VAL A 105 -8.36 -19.15 -7.90
CA VAL A 105 -7.18 -19.70 -7.20
C VAL A 105 -7.47 -21.03 -6.55
N LYS A 106 -8.63 -21.21 -5.92
CA LYS A 106 -9.05 -22.50 -5.34
C LYS A 106 -9.23 -23.58 -6.39
N LEU A 107 -9.75 -23.22 -7.56
CA LEU A 107 -10.00 -24.15 -8.68
C LEU A 107 -8.70 -24.55 -9.38
N GLN A 108 -7.84 -23.59 -9.70
CA GLN A 108 -6.67 -23.77 -10.58
C GLN A 108 -5.35 -23.92 -9.81
N ASN A 109 -5.34 -23.58 -8.52
CA ASN A 109 -4.19 -23.64 -7.62
C ASN A 109 -2.88 -23.05 -8.19
N PRO A 110 -2.88 -21.83 -8.76
CA PRO A 110 -1.64 -21.17 -9.20
C PRO A 110 -0.82 -20.71 -8.00
N TYR A 111 0.48 -20.53 -8.18
CA TYR A 111 1.32 -19.81 -7.22
C TYR A 111 0.94 -18.33 -7.21
N VAL A 112 0.45 -17.82 -6.09
CA VAL A 112 -0.06 -16.44 -5.98
C VAL A 112 1.03 -15.51 -5.40
N ILE A 113 1.32 -14.40 -6.09
CA ILE A 113 2.33 -13.42 -5.65
C ILE A 113 1.82 -12.56 -4.49
N ASN A 114 0.59 -12.06 -4.57
CA ASN A 114 -0.06 -11.29 -3.52
C ASN A 114 -1.30 -12.05 -3.05
N ASN A 115 -1.32 -12.47 -1.78
CA ASN A 115 -2.42 -13.25 -1.23
C ASN A 115 -3.75 -12.50 -1.42
N LEU A 116 -4.69 -13.13 -2.12
CA LEU A 116 -5.98 -12.55 -2.50
C LEU A 116 -6.94 -12.43 -1.32
N ASP A 117 -7.00 -13.43 -0.44
CA ASP A 117 -7.85 -13.39 0.76
C ASP A 117 -7.44 -12.21 1.65
N ARG A 118 -6.12 -11.96 1.76
CA ARG A 118 -5.58 -10.82 2.53
C ARG A 118 -5.82 -9.46 1.88
N GLN A 119 -6.34 -9.38 0.65
CA GLN A 119 -6.69 -8.09 0.05
C GLN A 119 -7.91 -7.46 0.72
N PHE A 120 -8.84 -8.26 1.27
CA PHE A 120 -9.97 -7.74 2.04
C PHE A 120 -9.54 -7.05 3.34
N ASP A 121 -8.46 -7.54 3.97
CA ASP A 121 -7.93 -6.95 5.20
C ASP A 121 -7.53 -5.48 5.03
N MET A 122 -7.17 -5.08 3.82
CA MET A 122 -6.76 -3.71 3.50
C MET A 122 -7.92 -2.79 3.10
N LEU A 123 -9.15 -3.32 2.97
CA LEU A 123 -10.34 -2.51 2.68
C LEU A 123 -10.98 -1.90 3.94
N ASP A 124 -10.70 -2.49 5.11
CA ASP A 124 -11.15 -1.99 6.41
C ASP A 124 -9.94 -1.52 7.24
N ARG A 125 -9.86 -0.21 7.52
CA ARG A 125 -8.77 0.38 8.29
C ARG A 125 -8.67 -0.18 9.71
N ARG A 126 -9.77 -0.66 10.30
CA ARG A 126 -9.76 -1.29 11.63
C ARG A 126 -8.97 -2.59 11.58
N THR A 127 -9.17 -3.37 10.52
CA THR A 127 -8.43 -4.60 10.27
C THR A 127 -6.95 -4.33 10.02
N VAL A 128 -6.63 -3.30 9.22
CA VAL A 128 -5.24 -2.86 9.01
C VAL A 128 -4.56 -2.55 10.34
N LEU A 129 -5.14 -1.68 11.17
CA LEU A 129 -4.53 -1.28 12.45
C LEU A 129 -4.39 -2.46 13.42
N ARG A 130 -5.38 -3.35 13.48
CA ARG A 130 -5.29 -4.60 14.26
C ARG A 130 -4.11 -5.45 13.83
N ILE A 131 -3.92 -5.67 12.52
CA ILE A 131 -2.80 -6.46 11.99
C ILE A 131 -1.46 -5.78 12.30
N LEU A 132 -1.37 -4.44 12.21
CA LEU A 132 -0.15 -3.70 12.59
C LEU A 132 0.18 -3.92 14.07
N SER A 133 -0.81 -3.80 14.95
CA SER A 133 -0.67 -4.01 16.39
C SER A 133 -0.24 -5.44 16.74
N GLU A 134 -0.90 -6.46 16.19
CA GLU A 134 -0.58 -7.88 16.40
C GLU A 134 0.86 -8.25 15.96
N ASN A 135 1.46 -7.46 15.06
CA ASN A 135 2.82 -7.67 14.56
C ASN A 135 3.86 -6.71 15.18
N GLY A 136 3.47 -5.93 16.19
CA GLY A 136 4.35 -4.97 16.85
C GLY A 136 4.96 -3.98 15.86
N ILE A 137 4.12 -3.44 14.97
CA ILE A 137 4.48 -2.36 14.04
C ILE A 137 3.92 -1.07 14.61
N GLU A 138 4.79 -0.07 14.82
CA GLU A 138 4.38 1.23 15.37
C GLU A 138 3.40 1.93 14.40
N HIS A 139 2.31 2.43 14.95
CA HIS A 139 1.26 3.16 14.25
C HIS A 139 0.63 4.17 15.23
N PRO A 140 -0.08 5.21 14.74
CA PRO A 140 -0.69 6.20 15.63
C PRO A 140 -1.66 5.58 16.64
N ARG A 141 -1.66 6.09 17.88
CA ARG A 141 -2.68 5.71 18.86
C ARG A 141 -4.04 6.09 18.30
N HIS A 142 -5.01 5.19 18.40
CA HIS A 142 -6.30 5.35 17.74
C HIS A 142 -7.47 4.80 18.55
N GLY A 143 -8.65 5.34 18.31
CA GLY A 143 -9.95 4.84 18.77
C GLY A 143 -10.91 4.70 17.60
N CYS A 144 -11.83 3.74 17.67
CA CYS A 144 -12.83 3.50 16.63
C CYS A 144 -14.22 3.87 17.14
N VAL A 145 -14.99 4.56 16.31
CA VAL A 145 -16.40 4.86 16.55
C VAL A 145 -17.22 4.26 15.42
N THR A 146 -17.92 3.17 15.73
CA THR A 146 -18.85 2.53 14.79
C THR A 146 -20.27 3.00 15.06
N ARG A 147 -21.01 3.36 14.01
CA ARG A 147 -22.39 3.85 14.12
C ARG A 147 -23.30 3.09 13.16
N GLY A 148 -24.47 2.68 13.64
CA GLY A 148 -25.55 2.14 12.80
C GLY A 148 -25.51 0.64 12.50
N GLU A 149 -24.62 -0.13 13.13
CA GLU A 149 -24.61 -1.60 13.03
C GLU A 149 -25.25 -2.21 14.28
N SER A 150 -26.26 -3.07 14.11
CA SER A 150 -27.06 -3.63 15.21
C SER A 150 -26.30 -4.56 16.17
N ASN A 151 -25.09 -4.98 15.79
CA ASN A 151 -24.32 -6.01 16.47
C ASN A 151 -23.01 -5.48 17.08
N GLU A 152 -22.69 -4.20 16.92
CA GLU A 152 -21.51 -3.60 17.55
C GLU A 152 -21.89 -2.95 18.89
N PRO A 153 -21.02 -3.03 19.92
CA PRO A 153 -21.29 -2.38 21.20
C PRO A 153 -21.39 -0.86 21.01
N ASP A 154 -22.32 -0.23 21.73
CA ASP A 154 -22.44 1.22 21.74
C ASP A 154 -21.09 1.84 22.12
N THR A 155 -20.53 2.65 21.22
CA THR A 155 -19.29 3.38 21.50
C THR A 155 -19.64 4.62 22.30
N GLU A 156 -19.06 4.76 23.49
CA GLU A 156 -19.15 6.00 24.26
C GLU A 156 -18.32 7.07 23.56
N PHE A 157 -19.01 8.07 22.98
CA PHE A 157 -18.38 9.15 22.23
C PHE A 157 -18.82 10.51 22.77
N VAL A 158 -17.86 11.27 23.31
CA VAL A 158 -18.09 12.64 23.78
C VAL A 158 -17.19 13.59 23.00
N GLU A 159 -17.76 14.66 22.47
CA GLU A 159 -17.01 15.71 21.79
C GLU A 159 -16.94 16.95 22.68
N HIS A 160 -15.72 17.47 22.86
CA HIS A 160 -15.42 18.72 23.53
C HIS A 160 -14.81 19.72 22.53
N PRO A 161 -14.65 21.01 22.90
CA PRO A 161 -14.10 22.01 21.98
C PRO A 161 -12.72 21.65 21.39
N ASP A 162 -11.80 21.12 22.22
CA ASP A 162 -10.40 20.85 21.84
C ASP A 162 -9.97 19.39 21.99
N HIS A 163 -10.90 18.48 22.28
CA HIS A 163 -10.64 17.05 22.34
C HIS A 163 -11.91 16.24 22.11
N ILE A 164 -11.73 14.95 21.85
CA ILE A 164 -12.80 13.96 21.86
C ILE A 164 -12.47 12.86 22.86
N GLU A 165 -13.49 12.16 23.33
CA GLU A 165 -13.36 11.02 24.22
C GLU A 165 -14.04 9.81 23.58
N ILE A 166 -13.31 8.71 23.47
CA ILE A 166 -13.78 7.45 22.87
C ILE A 166 -13.56 6.36 23.91
N ASN A 167 -14.65 5.82 24.46
CA ASN A 167 -14.60 4.81 25.54
C ASN A 167 -13.70 5.24 26.72
N GLY A 168 -13.79 6.53 27.09
CA GLY A 168 -12.98 7.14 28.15
C GLY A 168 -11.55 7.54 27.75
N GLU A 169 -11.08 7.19 26.55
CA GLU A 169 -9.78 7.64 26.05
C GLU A 169 -9.86 9.02 25.39
N VAL A 170 -9.00 9.94 25.83
CA VAL A 170 -8.96 11.32 25.33
C VAL A 170 -8.04 11.45 24.11
N PHE A 171 -8.52 12.07 23.04
CA PHE A 171 -7.73 12.47 21.86
C PHE A 171 -7.78 13.99 21.72
N LYS A 172 -6.68 14.66 22.03
CA LYS A 172 -6.56 16.12 21.94
C LYS A 172 -6.36 16.56 20.49
N LYS A 173 -6.88 17.74 20.14
CA LYS A 173 -6.54 18.36 18.86
C LYS A 173 -5.04 18.80 18.86
N PRO A 174 -4.29 18.61 17.76
CA PRO A 174 -4.77 18.03 16.52
C PRO A 174 -4.94 16.51 16.56
N PHE A 175 -6.01 16.02 15.94
CA PHE A 175 -6.27 14.61 15.70
C PHE A 175 -6.79 14.40 14.27
N VAL A 176 -6.66 13.17 13.77
CA VAL A 176 -7.10 12.78 12.41
C VAL A 176 -8.33 11.88 12.52
N GLU A 177 -9.31 12.10 11.64
CA GLU A 177 -10.51 11.28 11.50
C GLU A 177 -10.52 10.63 10.10
N LYS A 178 -10.42 9.30 10.06
CA LYS A 178 -10.42 8.48 8.84
C LYS A 178 -11.71 7.67 8.74
N PRO A 179 -12.39 7.62 7.59
CA PRO A 179 -13.46 6.63 7.37
C PRO A 179 -12.93 5.22 7.57
N ILE A 180 -13.73 4.32 8.17
CA ILE A 180 -13.32 2.92 8.36
C ILE A 180 -13.04 2.21 7.01
N ASN A 181 -13.75 2.60 5.95
CA ASN A 181 -13.50 2.13 4.59
C ASN A 181 -12.20 2.76 4.06
N ALA A 182 -11.20 1.93 3.79
CA ALA A 182 -9.88 2.38 3.31
C ALA A 182 -9.92 3.03 1.92
N GLU A 183 -10.93 2.70 1.11
CA GLU A 183 -11.15 3.30 -0.22
C GLU A 183 -11.83 4.68 -0.15
N ASP A 184 -12.37 5.05 1.02
CA ASP A 184 -12.82 6.42 1.27
C ASP A 184 -11.64 7.27 1.75
N HIS A 185 -11.17 8.14 0.87
CA HIS A 185 -10.05 9.05 1.11
C HIS A 185 -10.47 10.41 1.70
N ASN A 186 -11.71 10.55 2.19
CA ASN A 186 -12.17 11.77 2.87
C ASN A 186 -11.66 11.79 4.33
N VAL A 187 -10.36 12.01 4.50
CA VAL A 187 -9.66 12.07 5.79
C VAL A 187 -9.64 13.50 6.32
N TYR A 188 -10.05 13.72 7.57
CA TYR A 188 -10.14 15.06 8.16
C TYR A 188 -9.10 15.23 9.27
N ILE A 189 -8.53 16.42 9.39
CA ILE A 189 -7.63 16.81 10.49
C ILE A 189 -8.32 17.94 11.22
N TYR A 190 -8.46 17.84 12.54
CA TYR A 190 -9.11 18.85 13.38
C TYR A 190 -8.07 19.62 14.17
N TYR A 191 -8.12 20.96 14.16
CA TYR A 191 -7.10 21.79 14.80
C TYR A 191 -7.56 22.38 16.13
N PRO A 192 -6.66 22.57 17.11
CA PRO A 192 -7.02 23.14 18.39
C PRO A 192 -7.39 24.62 18.26
N SER A 193 -8.24 25.10 19.15
CA SER A 193 -8.69 26.50 19.23
C SER A 193 -7.53 27.47 19.40
N SER A 194 -6.44 27.03 20.05
CA SER A 194 -5.21 27.81 20.25
C SER A 194 -4.51 28.23 18.95
N VAL A 195 -4.78 27.55 17.84
CA VAL A 195 -4.24 27.90 16.50
C VAL A 195 -5.33 28.38 15.53
N GLY A 196 -6.50 28.75 16.05
CA GLY A 196 -7.63 29.24 15.26
C GLY A 196 -8.72 28.21 14.96
N GLY A 197 -8.56 26.97 15.41
CA GLY A 197 -9.55 25.90 15.25
C GLY A 197 -9.74 25.46 13.80
N GLY A 198 -10.95 24.97 13.51
CA GLY A 198 -11.33 24.49 12.18
C GLY A 198 -10.84 23.07 11.87
N SER A 199 -10.94 22.71 10.60
CA SER A 199 -10.54 21.40 10.09
C SER A 199 -9.97 21.49 8.68
N ARG A 200 -9.03 20.61 8.36
CA ARG A 200 -8.57 20.37 7.01
C ARG A 200 -9.15 19.07 6.48
N ARG A 201 -9.72 19.12 5.29
CA ARG A 201 -10.42 17.99 4.67
C ARG A 201 -9.65 17.53 3.45
N LEU A 202 -9.01 16.37 3.57
CA LEU A 202 -8.28 15.72 2.50
C LEU A 202 -9.27 15.02 1.56
N PHE A 203 -8.88 14.91 0.30
CA PHE A 203 -9.63 14.20 -0.72
C PHE A 203 -8.70 13.65 -1.80
N ARG A 204 -9.18 12.66 -2.55
CA ARG A 204 -8.44 12.16 -3.73
C ARG A 204 -8.15 13.33 -4.67
N LYS A 205 -6.87 13.50 -5.00
CA LYS A 205 -6.34 14.67 -5.71
C LYS A 205 -7.18 15.07 -6.92
N LYS A 206 -7.56 16.34 -6.97
CA LYS A 206 -8.22 16.97 -8.11
C LYS A 206 -7.34 18.11 -8.57
N ASN A 207 -6.76 17.97 -9.77
CA ASN A 207 -5.78 18.93 -10.31
C ASN A 207 -4.58 19.13 -9.36
N ASN A 208 -4.41 20.34 -8.81
CA ASN A 208 -3.31 20.70 -7.92
C ASN A 208 -3.73 20.76 -6.45
N GLN A 209 -4.89 20.20 -6.10
CA GLN A 209 -5.41 20.21 -4.74
C GLN A 209 -5.56 18.79 -4.19
N SER A 210 -5.14 18.61 -2.94
CA SER A 210 -5.22 17.39 -2.14
C SER A 210 -6.00 17.57 -0.84
N SER A 211 -6.20 18.82 -0.39
CA SER A 211 -7.04 19.16 0.76
C SER A 211 -7.51 20.61 0.73
N CYS A 212 -8.51 20.95 1.55
CA CYS A 212 -8.96 22.32 1.78
C CYS A 212 -9.20 22.57 3.27
N TYR A 213 -8.97 23.81 3.74
CA TYR A 213 -9.32 24.24 5.09
C TYR A 213 -10.79 24.65 5.18
N TYR A 214 -11.42 24.37 6.31
CA TYR A 214 -12.78 24.76 6.66
C TYR A 214 -12.82 25.26 8.10
N PRO A 215 -13.59 26.32 8.40
CA PRO A 215 -13.71 26.84 9.78
C PRO A 215 -14.48 25.90 10.72
N LYS A 216 -15.09 24.83 10.19
CA LYS A 216 -15.86 23.86 10.97
C LYS A 216 -14.93 23.04 11.87
N SER A 217 -15.21 23.01 13.16
CA SER A 217 -14.38 22.35 14.19
C SER A 217 -14.98 21.07 14.74
N GLU A 218 -16.23 20.76 14.37
CA GLU A 218 -16.98 19.61 14.85
C GLU A 218 -16.78 18.36 13.97
N VAL A 219 -16.69 17.20 14.62
CA VAL A 219 -16.51 15.89 13.97
C VAL A 219 -17.72 15.47 13.13
N ARG A 220 -17.52 14.49 12.22
CA ARG A 220 -18.64 13.90 11.47
C ARG A 220 -19.49 13.02 12.39
N ARG A 221 -20.81 13.19 12.31
CA ARG A 221 -21.80 12.49 13.15
C ARG A 221 -22.45 11.29 12.47
N GLU A 222 -22.45 11.26 11.15
CA GLU A 222 -22.98 10.14 10.36
C GLU A 222 -21.82 9.30 9.82
N GLY A 223 -21.94 7.98 9.90
CA GLY A 223 -20.90 7.04 9.49
C GLY A 223 -19.93 6.66 10.62
N SER A 224 -19.06 5.71 10.29
CA SER A 224 -18.09 5.09 11.21
C SER A 224 -16.67 5.55 10.88
N TYR A 225 -15.90 5.88 11.91
CA TYR A 225 -14.59 6.51 11.77
C TYR A 225 -13.57 5.96 12.76
N ILE A 226 -12.31 6.05 12.34
CA ILE A 226 -11.14 5.90 13.21
C ILE A 226 -10.64 7.30 13.53
N TYR A 227 -10.42 7.58 14.81
CA TYR A 227 -9.76 8.78 15.27
C TYR A 227 -8.38 8.42 15.76
N GLU A 228 -7.36 9.11 15.27
CA GLU A 228 -5.96 8.84 15.63
C GLU A 228 -5.25 10.12 16.05
N GLU A 229 -4.23 9.97 16.90
CA GLU A 229 -3.32 11.06 17.23
C GLU A 229 -2.64 11.60 15.97
N PHE A 230 -2.57 12.92 15.87
CA PHE A 230 -1.83 13.56 14.80
C PHE A 230 -0.32 13.43 15.04
N ILE A 231 0.38 12.81 14.09
CA ILE A 231 1.83 12.66 14.13
C ILE A 231 2.48 13.83 13.36
N PRO A 232 3.31 14.67 14.01
CA PRO A 232 3.92 15.84 13.37
C PRO A 232 5.12 15.44 12.50
N ALA A 233 4.86 14.99 11.28
CA ALA A 233 5.87 14.41 10.38
C ALA A 233 6.65 15.44 9.53
N ASP A 234 6.85 16.64 10.07
CA ASP A 234 7.55 17.76 9.44
C ASP A 234 7.08 18.07 7.99
N GLY A 235 5.78 17.91 7.71
CA GLY A 235 5.17 18.29 6.43
C GLY A 235 5.34 17.30 5.28
N THR A 236 5.87 16.09 5.53
CA THR A 236 6.06 15.09 4.46
C THR A 236 5.53 13.70 4.81
N ASP A 237 4.96 13.03 3.80
CA ASP A 237 4.57 11.63 3.87
C ASP A 237 5.66 10.79 3.19
N VAL A 238 6.23 9.81 3.89
CA VAL A 238 7.17 8.84 3.29
C VAL A 238 6.37 7.69 2.70
N LYS A 239 6.43 7.53 1.38
CA LYS A 239 5.76 6.42 0.67
C LYS A 239 6.74 5.30 0.43
N VAL A 240 6.42 4.12 0.96
CA VAL A 240 7.26 2.93 0.85
C VAL A 240 6.61 1.93 -0.11
N TYR A 241 7.43 1.33 -0.96
CA TYR A 241 7.07 0.35 -1.98
C TYR A 241 7.95 -0.88 -1.81
N ALA A 242 7.43 -1.88 -1.10
CA ALA A 242 8.11 -3.14 -0.84
C ALA A 242 7.89 -4.14 -1.98
N VAL A 243 8.93 -4.93 -2.27
CA VAL A 243 8.88 -6.06 -3.21
C VAL A 243 9.56 -7.26 -2.55
N GLY A 244 8.73 -8.12 -1.97
CA GLY A 244 9.18 -9.18 -1.08
C GLY A 244 9.72 -8.64 0.25
N PRO A 245 10.11 -9.53 1.18
CA PRO A 245 10.49 -9.17 2.55
C PRO A 245 11.89 -8.55 2.66
N SER A 246 12.58 -8.30 1.55
CA SER A 246 14.00 -7.95 1.51
C SER A 246 14.32 -6.86 0.50
N TYR A 247 13.32 -6.09 0.08
CA TYR A 247 13.51 -4.90 -0.73
C TYR A 247 12.38 -3.91 -0.45
N ALA A 248 12.74 -2.63 -0.30
CA ALA A 248 11.80 -1.54 -0.21
C ALA A 248 12.40 -0.28 -0.81
N HIS A 249 11.64 0.38 -1.66
CA HIS A 249 11.95 1.71 -2.18
C HIS A 249 11.12 2.75 -1.46
N ALA A 250 11.69 3.91 -1.15
CA ALA A 250 10.97 4.98 -0.47
C ALA A 250 11.15 6.33 -1.16
N GLU A 251 10.05 7.10 -1.19
CA GLU A 251 10.02 8.46 -1.71
C GLU A 251 9.10 9.31 -0.81
N ALA A 252 9.56 10.49 -0.41
CA ALA A 252 8.76 11.44 0.33
C ALA A 252 8.01 12.39 -0.61
N ARG A 253 6.84 12.84 -0.17
CA ARG A 253 6.07 13.90 -0.84
C ARG A 253 5.51 14.85 0.22
N LYS A 254 5.18 16.07 -0.19
CA LYS A 254 4.49 17.01 0.70
C LYS A 254 3.17 16.41 1.20
N ALA A 255 3.00 16.43 2.52
CA ALA A 255 1.82 15.90 3.17
C ALA A 255 0.59 16.73 2.78
N PRO A 256 -0.55 16.11 2.43
CA PRO A 256 -1.79 16.83 2.16
C PRO A 256 -2.31 17.65 3.35
N GLY A 257 -1.85 17.33 4.57
CA GLY A 257 -2.19 18.01 5.81
C GLY A 257 -1.62 19.43 5.98
N VAL A 258 -0.64 19.83 5.15
CA VAL A 258 0.03 21.14 5.24
C VAL A 258 -0.88 22.25 4.70
N ASP A 259 -0.90 22.46 3.38
CA ASP A 259 -1.66 23.53 2.73
C ASP A 259 -2.68 23.01 1.69
N GLY A 260 -2.56 21.74 1.30
CA GLY A 260 -3.38 21.07 0.29
C GLY A 260 -2.96 21.34 -1.15
N GLN A 261 -1.86 22.07 -1.38
CA GLN A 261 -1.32 22.34 -2.71
C GLN A 261 -0.34 21.23 -3.11
N VAL A 262 -0.57 20.63 -4.28
CA VAL A 262 0.33 19.63 -4.85
C VAL A 262 1.49 20.33 -5.54
N GLU A 263 2.69 20.12 -5.03
CA GLU A 263 3.92 20.59 -5.66
C GLU A 263 4.19 19.83 -6.94
N ARG A 264 4.50 20.56 -8.01
CA ARG A 264 4.80 19.98 -9.32
C ARG A 264 6.12 20.47 -9.87
N ASP A 265 6.84 19.58 -10.54
CA ASP A 265 8.06 19.90 -11.27
C ASP A 265 7.75 20.63 -12.60
N SER A 266 8.80 20.97 -13.35
CA SER A 266 8.70 21.62 -14.66
C SER A 266 7.95 20.79 -15.70
N ASP A 267 7.85 19.47 -15.52
CA ASP A 267 7.10 18.55 -16.39
C ASP A 267 5.63 18.40 -15.94
N GLY A 268 5.23 19.08 -14.87
CA GLY A 268 3.90 18.96 -14.28
C GLY A 268 3.68 17.67 -13.49
N LYS A 269 4.72 16.90 -13.15
CA LYS A 269 4.61 15.72 -12.28
C LYS A 269 4.71 16.15 -10.83
N GLU A 270 4.08 15.39 -9.94
CA GLU A 270 4.18 15.64 -8.50
C GLU A 270 5.63 15.48 -8.03
N VAL A 271 6.14 16.47 -7.29
CA VAL A 271 7.50 16.45 -6.73
C VAL A 271 7.64 15.32 -5.72
N ARG A 272 8.79 14.62 -5.79
CA ARG A 272 9.14 13.50 -4.93
C ARG A 272 10.59 13.64 -4.51
N TYR A 273 10.86 13.36 -3.24
CA TYR A 273 12.19 13.37 -2.68
C TYR A 273 12.64 11.94 -2.41
N PRO A 274 13.85 11.53 -2.84
CA PRO A 274 14.35 10.19 -2.53
C PRO A 274 14.50 10.02 -1.02
N VAL A 275 14.12 8.86 -0.50
CA VAL A 275 14.24 8.53 0.93
C VAL A 275 15.04 7.24 1.08
N ILE A 276 16.05 7.29 1.94
CA ILE A 276 16.73 6.10 2.43
C ILE A 276 16.03 5.65 3.70
N LEU A 277 15.62 4.38 3.72
CA LEU A 277 15.00 3.76 4.89
C LEU A 277 16.07 3.37 5.91
N SER A 278 15.79 3.60 7.18
CA SER A 278 16.59 3.06 8.28
C SER A 278 16.46 1.54 8.36
N ASP A 279 17.34 0.88 9.11
CA ASP A 279 17.24 -0.57 9.33
C ASP A 279 15.96 -0.96 10.07
N GLU A 280 15.47 -0.11 10.98
CA GLU A 280 14.17 -0.30 11.63
C GLU A 280 13.02 -0.23 10.62
N GLU A 281 13.02 0.76 9.72
CA GLU A 281 11.99 0.89 8.69
C GLU A 281 12.04 -0.23 7.65
N LYS A 282 13.24 -0.74 7.33
CA LYS A 282 13.40 -1.95 6.52
C LYS A 282 12.79 -3.17 7.23
N GLN A 283 12.93 -3.29 8.55
CA GLN A 283 12.23 -4.34 9.32
C GLN A 283 10.71 -4.11 9.32
N ILE A 284 10.23 -2.87 9.42
CA ILE A 284 8.80 -2.55 9.28
C ILE A 284 8.28 -3.03 7.91
N ALA A 285 8.97 -2.69 6.81
CA ALA A 285 8.60 -3.12 5.46
C ALA A 285 8.50 -4.65 5.35
N LYS A 286 9.50 -5.36 5.90
CA LYS A 286 9.50 -6.82 5.97
C LYS A 286 8.30 -7.36 6.75
N LYS A 287 8.02 -6.81 7.94
CA LYS A 287 6.87 -7.22 8.75
C LYS A 287 5.55 -6.98 8.02
N ILE A 288 5.37 -5.85 7.35
CA ILE A 288 4.16 -5.54 6.55
C ILE A 288 3.97 -6.56 5.44
N VAL A 289 5.00 -6.83 4.63
CA VAL A 289 4.91 -7.81 3.53
C VAL A 289 4.47 -9.18 4.03
N LEU A 290 5.05 -9.64 5.15
CA LEU A 290 4.73 -10.94 5.73
C LEU A 290 3.34 -10.96 6.38
N ALA A 291 3.00 -9.94 7.17
CA ALA A 291 1.74 -9.85 7.89
C ALA A 291 0.54 -9.75 6.95
N PHE A 292 0.63 -8.92 5.91
CA PHE A 292 -0.46 -8.75 4.93
C PHE A 292 -0.39 -9.77 3.78
N GLY A 293 0.66 -10.60 3.70
CA GLY A 293 0.82 -11.58 2.62
C GLY A 293 0.91 -10.93 1.23
N GLN A 294 1.38 -9.68 1.16
CA GLN A 294 1.48 -8.91 -0.07
C GLN A 294 2.95 -8.79 -0.48
N THR A 295 3.41 -9.60 -1.44
CA THR A 295 4.79 -9.50 -1.96
C THR A 295 5.05 -8.09 -2.48
N ILE A 296 4.15 -7.55 -3.31
CA ILE A 296 4.21 -6.17 -3.76
C ILE A 296 3.27 -5.35 -2.87
N CYS A 297 3.83 -4.48 -2.04
CA CYS A 297 3.05 -3.75 -1.04
C CYS A 297 3.50 -2.29 -0.94
N GLY A 298 2.54 -1.37 -1.04
CA GLY A 298 2.70 0.05 -0.76
C GLY A 298 2.13 0.41 0.60
N PHE A 299 2.84 1.22 1.37
CA PHE A 299 2.38 1.75 2.65
C PHE A 299 2.99 3.13 2.91
N ASP A 300 2.37 3.89 3.80
CA ASP A 300 2.79 5.24 4.16
C ASP A 300 3.36 5.27 5.58
N LEU A 301 4.48 5.98 5.74
CA LEU A 301 5.19 6.22 6.99
C LEU A 301 5.18 7.71 7.33
N LEU A 302 5.01 7.99 8.61
CA LEU A 302 5.19 9.29 9.25
C LEU A 302 6.42 9.22 10.15
N ARG A 303 7.42 10.07 9.92
CA ARG A 303 8.63 10.15 10.76
C ARG A 303 8.46 11.29 11.76
N ALA A 304 8.45 10.99 13.05
CA ALA A 304 8.35 12.00 14.11
C ALA A 304 9.08 11.53 15.37
N ASP A 305 9.76 12.45 16.06
CA ASP A 305 10.45 12.21 17.33
C ASP A 305 11.40 10.99 17.31
N GLY A 306 12.13 10.82 16.20
CA GLY A 306 13.07 9.71 16.01
C GLY A 306 12.41 8.34 15.80
N LYS A 307 11.09 8.29 15.62
CA LYS A 307 10.31 7.08 15.33
C LYS A 307 9.64 7.15 13.96
N SER A 308 9.23 6.00 13.45
CA SER A 308 8.47 5.87 12.21
C SER A 308 7.15 5.14 12.45
N TYR A 309 6.03 5.80 12.12
CA TYR A 309 4.68 5.31 12.34
C TYR A 309 4.02 4.94 11.00
N VAL A 310 3.47 3.73 10.89
CA VAL A 310 2.69 3.32 9.72
C VAL A 310 1.29 3.91 9.84
N CYS A 311 0.89 4.75 8.88
CA CYS A 311 -0.41 5.43 8.91
C CYS A 311 -1.40 4.91 7.86
N ASP A 312 -0.93 4.18 6.85
CA ASP A 312 -1.77 3.56 5.81
C ASP A 312 -1.07 2.36 5.14
N VAL A 313 -1.83 1.32 4.80
CA VAL A 313 -1.34 0.15 4.04
C VAL A 313 -2.25 -0.06 2.83
N ASN A 314 -1.71 0.15 1.64
CA ASN A 314 -2.47 0.23 0.38
C ASN A 314 -2.52 -1.09 -0.41
N GLY A 315 -1.71 -2.08 -0.03
CA GLY A 315 -1.55 -3.30 -0.81
C GLY A 315 -0.78 -3.05 -2.11
N PHE A 316 -1.24 -3.63 -3.22
CA PHE A 316 -0.48 -3.61 -4.47
C PHE A 316 -0.25 -2.19 -5.00
N SER A 317 1.02 -1.77 -5.07
CA SER A 317 1.40 -0.46 -5.59
C SER A 317 2.79 -0.49 -6.21
N PHE A 318 2.96 0.20 -7.34
CA PHE A 318 4.25 0.38 -8.00
C PHE A 318 4.69 1.83 -7.96
N VAL A 319 6.02 2.03 -7.84
CA VAL A 319 6.67 3.31 -8.13
C VAL A 319 6.44 3.65 -9.61
N LYS A 320 6.28 4.92 -9.94
CA LYS A 320 5.84 5.35 -11.28
C LYS A 320 6.94 5.86 -12.20
N THR A 321 8.11 6.15 -11.68
CA THR A 321 9.11 6.98 -12.36
C THR A 321 10.55 6.48 -12.19
N SER A 322 10.77 5.29 -11.63
CA SER A 322 12.11 4.78 -11.34
C SER A 322 12.41 3.54 -12.17
N GLU A 323 13.33 3.69 -13.13
CA GLU A 323 13.78 2.59 -13.99
C GLU A 323 14.50 1.51 -13.17
N LYS A 324 15.34 1.93 -12.21
CA LYS A 324 15.99 1.04 -11.26
C LYS A 324 14.98 0.24 -10.45
N TYR A 325 13.90 0.87 -9.98
CA TYR A 325 12.83 0.15 -9.29
C TYR A 325 12.20 -0.93 -10.19
N TYR A 326 12.01 -0.65 -11.48
CA TYR A 326 11.46 -1.65 -12.42
C TYR A 326 12.40 -2.83 -12.62
N GLU A 327 13.70 -2.58 -12.74
CA GLU A 327 14.73 -3.63 -12.84
C GLU A 327 14.79 -4.48 -11.58
N ASP A 328 14.90 -3.84 -10.42
CA ASP A 328 14.96 -4.52 -9.13
C ASP A 328 13.69 -5.36 -8.90
N THR A 329 12.51 -4.79 -9.17
CA THR A 329 11.23 -5.50 -9.04
C THR A 329 11.16 -6.71 -9.97
N ALA A 330 11.51 -6.55 -11.25
CA ALA A 330 11.51 -7.63 -12.22
C ALA A 330 12.47 -8.76 -11.83
N ASN A 331 13.66 -8.40 -11.34
CA ASN A 331 14.68 -9.34 -10.87
C ASN A 331 14.21 -10.12 -9.64
N ILE A 332 13.66 -9.43 -8.63
CA ILE A 332 13.15 -10.06 -7.40
C ILE A 332 11.99 -11.01 -7.72
N LEU A 333 10.99 -10.55 -8.48
CA LEU A 333 9.83 -11.36 -8.83
C LEU A 333 10.21 -12.58 -9.66
N GLY A 334 11.06 -12.41 -10.67
CA GLY A 334 11.55 -13.52 -11.49
C GLY A 334 12.30 -14.56 -10.64
N ASN A 335 13.20 -14.11 -9.77
CA ASN A 335 13.89 -15.00 -8.82
C ASN A 335 12.91 -15.74 -7.91
N GLN A 336 11.94 -15.04 -7.31
CA GLN A 336 10.95 -15.64 -6.42
C GLN A 336 10.13 -16.72 -7.13
N ILE A 337 9.65 -16.43 -8.34
CA ILE A 337 8.85 -17.34 -9.15
C ILE A 337 9.67 -18.58 -9.55
N VAL A 338 10.84 -18.38 -10.16
CA VAL A 338 11.69 -19.48 -10.63
C VAL A 338 12.13 -20.36 -9.46
N ARG A 339 12.57 -19.78 -8.34
CA ARG A 339 12.99 -20.55 -7.16
C ARG A 339 11.81 -21.30 -6.51
N HIS A 340 10.61 -20.74 -6.51
CA HIS A 340 9.41 -21.43 -6.02
C HIS A 340 9.18 -22.73 -6.80
N PHE A 341 9.06 -22.65 -8.13
CA PHE A 341 8.80 -23.83 -8.95
C PHE A 341 9.97 -24.81 -8.97
N ALA A 342 11.21 -24.32 -8.94
CA ALA A 342 12.37 -25.20 -8.81
C ALA A 342 12.31 -26.03 -7.54
N LYS A 343 11.96 -25.42 -6.40
CA LYS A 343 11.80 -26.11 -5.12
C LYS A 343 10.62 -27.07 -5.14
N THR A 344 9.44 -26.61 -5.56
CA THR A 344 8.20 -27.40 -5.53
C THR A 344 8.26 -28.62 -6.46
N ASN A 345 8.94 -28.50 -7.59
CA ASN A 345 9.01 -29.56 -8.61
C ASN A 345 10.35 -30.32 -8.62
N GLY A 346 11.30 -29.98 -7.74
CA GLY A 346 12.63 -30.58 -7.71
C GLY A 346 13.49 -30.27 -8.93
N TRP A 347 13.28 -29.13 -9.60
CA TRP A 347 14.08 -28.70 -10.74
C TRP A 347 15.40 -28.06 -10.31
N GLN A 348 16.41 -28.15 -11.17
CA GLN A 348 17.66 -27.42 -10.95
C GLN A 348 17.43 -25.92 -11.09
N ILE A 349 17.89 -25.15 -10.10
CA ILE A 349 17.93 -23.69 -10.22
C ILE A 349 18.99 -23.32 -11.27
N PRO A 350 18.65 -22.56 -12.32
CA PRO A 350 19.62 -22.12 -13.32
C PRO A 350 20.72 -21.24 -12.68
N THR A 351 21.97 -21.47 -13.09
CA THR A 351 23.15 -20.79 -12.51
C THR A 351 23.36 -19.38 -13.04
N ASP A 352 22.77 -19.08 -14.19
CA ASP A 352 22.84 -17.82 -14.93
C ASP A 352 21.74 -16.82 -14.54
N MET A 353 20.91 -17.15 -13.54
CA MET A 353 19.92 -16.22 -13.03
C MET A 353 20.59 -14.95 -12.47
N PRO A 354 20.02 -13.76 -12.73
CA PRO A 354 20.51 -12.54 -12.12
C PRO A 354 20.40 -12.65 -10.60
N GLN A 355 21.40 -12.11 -9.90
CA GLN A 355 21.36 -12.06 -8.44
C GLN A 355 20.35 -10.98 -8.03
N PRO A 356 19.43 -11.26 -7.08
CA PRO A 356 18.53 -10.24 -6.58
C PRO A 356 19.34 -9.11 -5.94
N PRO A 357 18.85 -7.85 -6.01
CA PRO A 357 19.51 -6.74 -5.34
C PRO A 357 19.63 -7.06 -3.85
N ILE A 358 20.85 -6.97 -3.32
CA ILE A 358 21.09 -7.09 -1.89
C ILE A 358 20.50 -5.84 -1.24
N LEU A 359 19.81 -6.00 -0.10
CA LEU A 359 19.38 -4.86 0.71
C LEU A 359 20.62 -4.02 1.00
N ASP A 360 20.71 -2.83 0.41
CA ASP A 360 21.86 -1.96 0.63
C ASP A 360 22.03 -1.76 2.14
N SER A 361 23.18 -2.19 2.64
CA SER A 361 23.55 -2.12 4.06
C SER A 361 23.84 -0.68 4.48
N GLY A 362 23.73 0.29 3.57
CA GLY A 362 23.99 1.70 3.85
C GLY A 362 25.47 1.98 4.09
N LEU A 363 26.37 1.08 3.68
CA LEU A 363 27.82 1.29 3.76
C LEU A 363 28.33 1.81 2.42
N GLY A 364 27.95 3.04 2.08
CA GLY A 364 28.40 3.73 0.86
C GLY A 364 28.09 5.23 0.90
N ASP A 365 29.15 6.00 1.17
CA ASP A 365 29.37 7.46 1.12
C ASP A 365 28.18 8.45 1.07
N ASP A 366 28.17 9.28 2.12
CA ASP A 366 27.80 10.71 2.15
C ASP A 366 26.80 11.17 1.07
N THR A 367 25.53 10.86 1.31
CA THR A 367 24.40 11.59 0.71
C THR A 367 23.47 12.08 1.80
N PRO A 368 22.86 13.28 1.67
CA PRO A 368 22.24 13.94 2.80
C PRO A 368 21.07 13.10 3.31
N THR A 369 21.24 12.59 4.53
CA THR A 369 20.13 12.08 5.32
C THR A 369 19.24 13.28 5.57
N ILE A 370 18.01 13.27 5.04
CA ILE A 370 17.00 14.21 5.53
C ILE A 370 16.65 13.74 6.95
N THR A 371 17.46 14.16 7.92
CA THR A 371 17.09 14.17 9.33
C THR A 371 16.09 15.29 9.50
N THR A 372 14.82 14.93 9.62
CA THR A 372 13.75 15.88 9.86
C THR A 372 13.93 16.42 11.29
N SER A 373 14.29 17.71 11.39
CA SER A 373 14.50 18.38 12.68
C SER A 373 13.13 18.69 13.30
N SER A 374 12.90 18.20 14.50
CA SER A 374 11.69 18.40 15.33
C SER A 374 11.09 19.80 15.16
N GLY A 375 10.01 19.91 14.38
CA GLY A 375 9.38 21.19 14.05
C GLY A 375 7.86 21.14 14.08
N THR A 376 7.26 21.08 15.27
CA THR A 376 5.81 21.35 15.50
C THR A 376 5.32 22.64 14.84
N SER A 377 6.22 23.58 14.53
CA SER A 377 5.89 24.89 13.99
C SER A 377 5.38 24.87 12.56
N ALA A 378 5.94 24.06 11.63
CA ALA A 378 5.74 24.28 10.18
C ALA A 378 4.31 23.98 9.69
N GLU A 379 3.70 22.89 10.16
CA GLU A 379 2.34 22.48 9.74
C GLU A 379 1.25 23.33 10.43
N LEU A 380 1.53 23.80 11.66
CA LEU A 380 0.64 24.71 12.39
C LEU A 380 0.79 26.16 11.91
N SER A 381 1.98 26.59 11.45
CA SER A 381 2.22 27.95 10.94
C SER A 381 1.51 28.22 9.61
N CYS A 382 1.31 27.21 8.76
CA CYS A 382 0.52 27.36 7.52
C CYS A 382 -0.96 27.73 7.77
N ILE A 383 -1.48 27.49 8.98
CA ILE A 383 -2.84 27.93 9.38
C ILE A 383 -2.83 29.41 9.73
N VAL A 384 -1.76 29.90 10.35
CA VAL A 384 -1.61 31.30 10.77
C VAL A 384 -1.42 32.21 9.55
N GLU A 385 -0.61 31.81 8.56
CA GLU A 385 -0.31 32.64 7.38
C GLU A 385 -1.53 32.88 6.47
N LYS A 386 -2.51 31.97 6.43
CA LYS A 386 -3.71 32.15 5.58
C LYS A 386 -4.78 33.05 6.20
N GLN A 387 -4.72 33.36 7.50
CA GLN A 387 -5.62 34.36 8.09
C GLN A 387 -5.22 35.81 7.76
N SER A 388 -3.95 36.06 7.38
CA SER A 388 -3.51 37.38 6.93
C SER A 388 -3.92 37.72 5.49
N GLU A 389 -4.25 36.74 4.66
CA GLU A 389 -4.67 36.97 3.26
C GLU A 389 -6.19 37.10 3.08
N SER A 390 -6.98 36.86 4.13
CA SER A 390 -8.44 36.93 4.10
C SER A 390 -9.05 38.06 4.95
N ARG A 391 -8.31 39.16 5.15
CA ARG A 391 -8.84 40.40 5.75
C ARG A 391 -8.94 41.52 4.74
#